data_AF-A0A1X1AUY0-F1
#
_entry.id   AF-A0A1X1AUY0-F1
#
_cell.length_a   1.000
_cell.length_b   1.000
_cell.length_c   1.000
_cell.angle_alpha   90.00
_cell.angle_beta   90.00
_cell.angle_gamma   90.00
#
_symmetry.space_group_name_H-M   'P 1'
#
loop_
_entity.id
_entity.type
_entity.pdbx_description
1 polymer ?
#
loop_
_entity_poly.entity_id
_entity_poly.type
_entity_poly.pdbx_seq_one_letter_code
_entity_poly.pdbx_strand_id
1 'polypeptide(L)'
;MDRPAAASTPTDTRVRVTAELGTTVRDASGRLSRGDLAGTAATLTYYSAIAIVPWLLFAVWSISWFDDTDEVQQRLLSLRVLIPPDMGARSAYDALVDAGVHAGLLSALVLMFPASFYGEGLRRSALLLSPESKPTIAGDEAERSSTLGAWRARGTVLALFVVVPPLAWIYSTIGKQLVGLTPEGGGSGFGDLVLRYYLGFLTTWLMLAVLLTWVFRFVMPGAPRWRVAVVGALVTASMLAGFLQGFALFLSIPIDVGLPFAGLTVVGGVVAVGLWLWILHMVLIAGWSLTRSIDATVDSRVGTPTRKGRS
;
A
#
# COMPACT_ATOMS: atom_id res chain seq x y z
N MET A 1 -9.76 -48.63 30.89
CA MET A 1 -10.84 -47.63 31.03
C MET A 1 -10.31 -46.31 30.50
N ASP A 2 -10.54 -46.06 29.22
CA ASP A 2 -10.12 -44.84 28.54
C ASP A 2 -11.01 -43.68 28.94
N ARG A 3 -10.41 -42.58 29.42
CA ARG A 3 -11.10 -41.31 29.61
C ARG A 3 -11.31 -40.67 28.23
N PRO A 4 -12.53 -40.27 27.84
CA PRO A 4 -12.73 -39.56 26.60
C PRO A 4 -12.13 -38.15 26.70
N ALA A 5 -11.39 -37.76 25.66
CA ALA A 5 -10.88 -36.40 25.50
C ALA A 5 -12.09 -35.45 25.40
N ALA A 6 -12.20 -34.52 26.35
CA ALA A 6 -13.23 -33.49 26.33
C ALA A 6 -13.06 -32.63 25.06
N ALA A 7 -14.02 -32.72 24.15
CA ALA A 7 -14.11 -31.84 22.99
C ALA A 7 -14.32 -30.41 23.48
N SER A 8 -13.39 -29.50 23.17
CA SER A 8 -13.54 -28.08 23.52
C SER A 8 -14.78 -27.51 22.84
N THR A 9 -15.72 -27.01 23.64
CA THR A 9 -16.96 -26.42 23.17
C THR A 9 -16.70 -25.16 22.31
N PRO A 10 -17.48 -24.90 21.24
CA PRO A 10 -17.26 -23.77 20.32
C PRO A 10 -17.16 -22.39 21.00
N THR A 11 -17.82 -22.24 22.16
CA THR A 11 -17.85 -21.03 22.97
C THR A 11 -16.47 -20.69 23.57
N ASP A 12 -15.71 -21.70 24.01
CA ASP A 12 -14.36 -21.52 24.56
C ASP A 12 -13.38 -21.04 23.49
N THR A 13 -13.56 -21.51 22.25
CA THR A 13 -12.72 -21.10 21.13
C THR A 13 -13.00 -19.65 20.75
N ARG A 14 -14.27 -19.21 20.75
CA ARG A 14 -14.64 -17.82 20.46
C ARG A 14 -14.15 -16.84 21.52
N VAL A 15 -14.37 -17.14 22.80
CA VAL A 15 -13.92 -16.29 23.92
C VAL A 15 -12.40 -16.15 23.91
N ARG A 16 -11.69 -17.25 23.66
CA ARG A 16 -10.22 -17.25 23.54
C ARG A 16 -9.74 -16.44 22.33
N VAL A 17 -10.34 -16.61 21.16
CA VAL A 17 -10.00 -15.82 19.96
C VAL A 17 -10.25 -14.33 20.19
N THR A 18 -11.36 -13.95 20.84
CA THR A 18 -11.65 -12.54 21.14
C THR A 18 -10.68 -11.93 22.17
N ALA A 19 -10.30 -12.68 23.20
CA ALA A 19 -9.31 -12.23 24.17
C ALA A 19 -7.92 -12.09 23.54
N GLU A 20 -7.55 -13.02 22.66
CA GLU A 20 -6.29 -13.01 21.92
C GLU A 20 -6.24 -11.83 20.93
N LEU A 21 -7.30 -11.60 20.15
CA LEU A 21 -7.46 -10.39 19.31
C LEU A 21 -7.33 -9.12 20.15
N GLY A 22 -7.96 -9.08 21.33
CA GLY A 22 -7.88 -7.96 22.25
C GLY A 22 -6.45 -7.68 22.72
N THR A 23 -5.66 -8.72 23.02
CA THR A 23 -4.24 -8.56 23.40
C THR A 23 -3.37 -8.10 22.23
N THR A 24 -3.55 -8.67 21.03
CA THR A 24 -2.78 -8.28 19.84
C THR A 24 -3.07 -6.85 19.41
N VAL A 25 -4.34 -6.43 19.49
CA VAL A 25 -4.75 -5.03 19.23
C VAL A 25 -4.17 -4.10 20.30
N ARG A 26 -4.15 -4.52 21.58
CA ARG A 26 -3.52 -3.73 22.66
C ARG A 26 -2.01 -3.60 22.49
N ASP A 27 -1.32 -4.63 22.04
CA ASP A 27 0.13 -4.58 21.79
C ASP A 27 0.45 -3.72 20.56
N ALA A 28 -0.34 -3.83 19.49
CA ALA A 28 -0.24 -2.94 18.34
C ALA A 28 -0.53 -1.48 18.75
N SER A 29 -1.59 -1.24 19.51
CA SER A 29 -1.90 0.08 20.09
C SER A 29 -0.80 0.58 21.02
N GLY A 30 -0.17 -0.30 21.81
CA GLY A 30 0.97 0.02 22.67
C GLY A 30 2.21 0.44 21.87
N ARG A 31 2.47 -0.19 20.72
CA ARG A 31 3.54 0.22 19.80
C ARG A 31 3.22 1.56 19.11
N LEU A 32 1.97 1.73 18.70
CA LEU A 32 1.50 2.96 18.02
C LEU A 32 1.35 4.15 18.97
N SER A 33 1.12 3.93 20.27
CA SER A 33 1.03 4.99 21.30
C SER A 33 2.38 5.37 21.89
N ARG A 34 3.37 4.46 21.83
CA ARG A 34 4.75 4.73 22.24
C ARG A 34 5.61 5.36 21.15
N GLY A 35 5.26 5.14 19.87
CA GLY A 35 5.92 5.75 18.73
C GLY A 35 5.08 6.87 18.11
N ASP A 36 5.72 7.86 17.50
CA ASP A 36 5.03 8.91 16.75
C ASP A 36 4.57 8.37 15.38
N LEU A 37 3.39 7.72 15.35
CA LEU A 37 2.80 7.21 14.11
C LEU A 37 2.61 8.33 13.07
N ALA A 38 2.22 9.52 13.51
CA ALA A 38 1.98 10.67 12.64
C ALA A 38 3.28 11.14 11.98
N GLY A 39 4.34 11.34 12.77
CA GLY A 39 5.66 11.72 12.26
C GLY A 39 6.34 10.63 11.42
N THR A 40 6.12 9.36 11.78
CA THR A 40 6.58 8.22 10.99
C THR A 40 5.88 8.19 9.61
N ALA A 41 4.56 8.37 9.58
CA ALA A 41 3.81 8.46 8.33
C ALA A 41 4.20 9.68 7.49
N ALA A 42 4.51 10.82 8.13
CA ALA A 42 5.02 12.00 7.43
C ALA A 42 6.36 11.72 6.75
N THR A 43 7.27 11.03 7.43
CA THR A 43 8.54 10.58 6.86
C THR A 43 8.32 9.71 5.63
N LEU A 44 7.43 8.71 5.73
CA LEU A 44 7.10 7.85 4.58
C LEU A 44 6.48 8.65 3.42
N THR A 45 5.61 9.60 3.74
CA THR A 45 4.94 10.44 2.75
C THR A 45 5.92 11.32 1.99
N TYR A 46 6.94 11.86 2.66
CA TYR A 46 8.03 12.59 2.00
C TYR A 46 8.75 11.71 0.97
N TYR A 47 9.14 10.49 1.35
CA TYR A 47 9.77 9.55 0.40
C TYR A 47 8.81 9.11 -0.72
N SER A 48 7.52 8.96 -0.42
CA SER A 48 6.49 8.65 -1.40
C SER A 48 6.30 9.78 -2.40
N ALA A 49 6.31 11.05 -1.97
CA ALA A 49 6.16 12.20 -2.86
C ALA A 49 7.24 12.23 -3.95
N ILE A 50 8.45 11.77 -3.63
CA ILE A 50 9.56 11.63 -4.60
C ILE A 50 9.35 10.44 -5.54
N ALA A 51 8.81 9.33 -5.02
CA ALA A 51 8.80 8.04 -5.72
C ALA A 51 7.50 7.73 -6.49
N ILE A 52 6.36 8.30 -6.09
CA ILE A 52 5.04 7.91 -6.59
C ILE A 52 4.88 8.20 -8.09
N VAL A 53 5.30 9.40 -8.53
CA VAL A 53 5.23 9.79 -9.95
C VAL A 53 6.11 8.87 -10.82
N PRO A 54 7.37 8.58 -10.46
CA PRO A 54 8.16 7.56 -11.14
C PRO A 54 7.50 6.19 -11.27
N TRP A 55 6.87 5.69 -10.20
CA TRP A 55 6.14 4.41 -10.24
C TRP A 55 4.93 4.46 -11.17
N LEU A 56 4.20 5.57 -11.18
CA LEU A 56 3.05 5.76 -12.08
C LEU A 56 3.49 5.87 -13.55
N LEU A 57 4.55 6.63 -13.83
CA LEU A 57 5.13 6.73 -15.17
C LEU A 57 5.63 5.37 -15.66
N PHE A 58 6.31 4.61 -14.79
CA PHE A 58 6.74 3.26 -15.12
C PHE A 58 5.57 2.32 -15.38
N ALA A 59 4.49 2.40 -14.60
CA ALA A 59 3.29 1.61 -14.81
C ALA A 59 2.65 1.92 -16.18
N VAL A 60 2.50 3.19 -16.54
CA VAL A 60 2.00 3.62 -17.85
C VAL A 60 2.91 3.13 -18.98
N TRP A 61 4.21 3.39 -18.87
CA TRP A 61 5.22 2.96 -19.84
C TRP A 61 5.22 1.44 -20.03
N SER A 62 5.02 0.67 -18.97
CA SER A 62 5.01 -0.80 -19.06
C SER A 62 3.85 -1.36 -19.89
N ILE A 63 2.78 -0.59 -20.08
CA ILE A 63 1.64 -0.98 -20.91
C ILE A 63 1.98 -0.83 -22.40
N SER A 64 2.89 0.07 -22.79
CA SER A 64 3.30 0.26 -24.19
C SER A 64 4.36 -0.73 -24.67
N TRP A 65 4.78 -1.68 -23.85
CA TRP A 65 5.80 -2.67 -24.24
C TRP A 65 5.37 -3.64 -25.35
N PHE A 66 4.07 -3.90 -25.49
CA PHE A 66 3.54 -4.95 -26.36
C PHE A 66 2.59 -4.46 -27.45
N ASP A 67 2.12 -3.22 -27.35
CA ASP A 67 1.09 -2.63 -28.20
C ASP A 67 1.63 -1.34 -28.83
N ASP A 68 0.98 -0.86 -29.89
CA ASP A 68 1.32 0.42 -30.51
C ASP A 68 1.10 1.60 -29.54
N THR A 69 2.05 2.54 -29.53
CA THR A 69 2.08 3.69 -28.63
C THR A 69 0.81 4.54 -28.73
N ASP A 70 0.31 4.81 -29.95
CA ASP A 70 -0.87 5.65 -30.16
C ASP A 70 -2.14 4.91 -29.69
N GLU A 71 -2.23 3.61 -29.97
CA GLU A 71 -3.33 2.77 -29.49
C GLU A 71 -3.35 2.70 -27.95
N VAL A 72 -2.19 2.57 -27.31
CA VAL A 72 -2.05 2.56 -25.85
C VAL A 72 -2.42 3.91 -25.25
N GLN A 73 -2.00 5.01 -25.88
CA GLN A 73 -2.36 6.35 -25.42
C GLN A 73 -3.88 6.55 -25.49
N GLN A 74 -4.51 6.28 -26.62
CA GLN A 74 -5.97 6.38 -26.78
C GLN A 74 -6.71 5.51 -25.77
N ARG A 75 -6.24 4.27 -25.59
CA ARG A 75 -6.77 3.32 -24.61
C ARG A 75 -6.71 3.87 -23.20
N LEU A 76 -5.57 4.41 -22.77
CA LEU A 76 -5.44 4.96 -21.42
C LEU A 76 -6.28 6.23 -21.27
N LEU A 77 -6.25 7.14 -22.24
CA LEU A 77 -7.09 8.34 -22.22
C LEU A 77 -8.59 8.02 -22.17
N SER A 78 -9.05 6.87 -22.69
CA SER A 78 -10.43 6.43 -22.52
C SER A 78 -10.81 6.12 -21.06
N LEU A 79 -9.83 5.77 -20.22
CA LEU A 79 -10.04 5.51 -18.78
C LEU A 79 -10.21 6.79 -17.97
N ARG A 80 -9.90 7.96 -18.54
CA ARG A 80 -10.07 9.29 -17.92
C ARG A 80 -11.46 9.49 -17.33
N VAL A 81 -12.48 8.88 -17.93
CA VAL A 81 -13.87 8.89 -17.48
C VAL A 81 -14.08 8.31 -16.07
N LEU A 82 -13.19 7.43 -15.63
CA LEU A 82 -13.21 6.84 -14.28
C LEU A 82 -12.74 7.84 -13.22
N ILE A 83 -12.13 8.96 -13.63
CA ILE A 83 -11.66 10.02 -12.74
C ILE A 83 -12.75 11.10 -12.68
N PRO A 84 -13.24 11.45 -11.47
CA PRO A 84 -14.21 12.52 -11.33
C PRO A 84 -13.68 13.86 -11.87
N PRO A 85 -14.51 14.65 -12.57
CA PRO A 85 -14.07 15.87 -13.24
C PRO A 85 -13.91 17.07 -12.29
N ASP A 86 -14.59 17.07 -11.13
CA ASP A 86 -14.90 18.27 -10.35
C ASP A 86 -13.66 18.96 -9.74
N MET A 87 -12.64 18.19 -9.36
CA MET A 87 -11.40 18.72 -8.75
C MET A 87 -10.22 18.85 -9.73
N GLY A 88 -10.45 18.74 -11.03
CA GLY A 88 -9.40 18.94 -12.05
C GLY A 88 -8.35 17.81 -12.15
N ALA A 89 -8.56 16.66 -11.49
CA ALA A 89 -7.61 15.53 -11.51
C ALA A 89 -7.41 14.92 -12.92
N ARG A 90 -8.36 15.12 -13.84
CA ARG A 90 -8.26 14.64 -15.23
C ARG A 90 -7.06 15.22 -15.98
N SER A 91 -6.69 16.49 -15.77
CA SER A 91 -5.54 17.09 -16.47
C SER A 91 -4.20 16.48 -16.01
N ALA A 92 -4.06 16.19 -14.72
CA ALA A 92 -2.90 15.50 -14.18
C ALA A 92 -2.80 14.06 -14.71
N TYR A 93 -3.94 13.39 -14.89
CA TYR A 93 -4.00 12.08 -15.53
C TYR A 93 -3.59 12.14 -17.01
N ASP A 94 -4.13 13.09 -17.77
CA ASP A 94 -3.82 13.27 -19.18
C ASP A 94 -2.31 13.51 -19.38
N ALA A 95 -1.70 14.36 -18.54
CA ALA A 95 -0.26 14.61 -18.54
C ALA A 95 0.58 13.37 -18.14
N LEU A 96 0.12 12.57 -17.18
CA LEU A 96 0.78 11.33 -16.79
C LEU A 96 0.76 10.30 -17.93
N VAL A 97 -0.37 10.14 -18.61
CA VAL A 97 -0.50 9.22 -19.75
C VAL A 97 0.41 9.66 -20.89
N ASP A 98 0.37 10.95 -21.24
CA ASP A 98 1.21 11.51 -22.29
C ASP A 98 2.71 11.31 -22.00
N ALA A 99 3.16 11.67 -20.79
CA ALA A 99 4.56 11.52 -20.41
C ALA A 99 5.00 10.04 -20.29
N GLY A 100 4.12 9.16 -19.80
CA GLY A 100 4.45 7.76 -19.56
C GLY A 100 4.51 6.94 -20.84
N VAL A 101 3.58 7.14 -21.78
CA VAL A 101 3.54 6.39 -23.04
C VAL A 101 4.72 6.75 -23.94
N HIS A 102 5.15 8.02 -23.93
CA HIS A 102 6.32 8.49 -24.66
C HIS A 102 7.65 8.33 -23.89
N ALA A 103 7.64 7.68 -22.72
CA ALA A 103 8.87 7.42 -22.00
C ALA A 103 9.75 6.44 -22.80
N GLY A 104 11.01 6.80 -23.03
CA GLY A 104 12.00 5.87 -23.56
C GLY A 104 12.61 4.98 -22.47
N LEU A 105 13.34 3.94 -22.87
CA LEU A 105 14.08 3.07 -21.94
C LEU A 105 15.03 3.88 -21.03
N LEU A 106 15.69 4.90 -21.56
CA LEU A 106 16.55 5.78 -20.77
C LEU A 106 15.77 6.52 -19.67
N SER A 107 14.59 7.03 -20.00
CA SER A 107 13.70 7.67 -19.02
C SER A 107 13.31 6.66 -17.93
N ALA A 108 12.94 5.44 -18.30
CA ALA A 108 12.61 4.38 -17.34
C ALA A 108 13.79 4.06 -16.39
N LEU A 109 15.02 3.97 -16.91
CA LEU A 109 16.22 3.76 -16.09
C LEU A 109 16.47 4.92 -15.14
N VAL A 110 16.31 6.17 -15.61
CA VAL A 110 16.46 7.36 -14.77
C VAL A 110 15.38 7.40 -13.67
N LEU A 111 14.15 6.97 -13.96
CA LEU A 111 13.03 6.89 -13.01
C LEU A 111 13.24 5.82 -11.91
N MET A 112 14.07 4.80 -12.14
CA MET A 112 14.38 3.80 -11.11
C MET A 112 15.03 4.42 -9.88
N PHE A 113 15.89 5.43 -10.07
CA PHE A 113 16.55 6.09 -8.95
C PHE A 113 15.56 6.76 -7.99
N PRO A 114 14.68 7.69 -8.42
CA PRO A 114 13.68 8.28 -7.55
C PRO A 114 12.65 7.26 -7.04
N ALA A 115 12.26 6.27 -7.86
CA ALA A 115 11.37 5.19 -7.44
C ALA A 115 11.93 4.36 -6.26
N SER A 116 13.25 4.16 -6.22
CA SER A 116 13.93 3.37 -5.18
C SER A 116 13.81 4.00 -3.78
N PHE A 117 13.62 5.32 -3.68
CA PHE A 117 13.48 6.02 -2.40
C PHE A 117 12.29 5.53 -1.59
N TYR A 118 11.25 5.00 -2.22
CA TYR A 118 10.11 4.43 -1.51
C TYR A 118 10.53 3.28 -0.59
N GLY A 119 11.47 2.43 -1.03
CA GLY A 119 11.99 1.32 -0.22
C GLY A 119 12.70 1.79 1.04
N GLU A 120 13.51 2.85 0.93
CA GLU A 120 14.17 3.45 2.08
C GLU A 120 13.18 4.14 3.02
N GLY A 121 12.16 4.82 2.48
CA GLY A 121 11.09 5.40 3.27
C GLY A 121 10.34 4.35 4.08
N LEU A 122 9.97 3.22 3.46
CA LEU A 122 9.31 2.10 4.12
C LEU A 122 10.17 1.52 5.25
N ARG A 123 11.46 1.27 4.98
CA ARG A 123 12.39 0.74 5.97
C ARG A 123 12.59 1.69 7.15
N ARG A 124 12.87 2.97 6.89
CA ARG A 124 13.07 3.98 7.96
C ARG A 124 11.84 4.08 8.85
N SER A 125 10.67 4.16 8.24
CA SER A 125 9.40 4.28 8.94
C SER A 125 9.12 3.08 9.85
N ALA A 126 9.39 1.87 9.34
CA ALA A 126 9.25 0.65 10.14
C ALA A 126 10.25 0.57 11.31
N LEU A 127 11.50 1.05 11.13
CA LEU A 127 12.52 1.07 12.17
C LEU A 127 12.21 2.07 13.30
N LEU A 128 11.60 3.21 12.96
CA LEU A 128 11.17 4.22 13.95
C LEU A 128 10.11 3.69 14.93
N LEU A 129 9.32 2.71 14.52
CA LEU A 129 8.28 2.08 15.36
C LEU A 129 8.70 0.75 15.99
N SER A 130 9.88 0.24 15.65
CA SER A 130 10.37 -1.04 16.16
C SER A 130 10.96 -0.85 17.57
N PRO A 131 10.54 -1.61 18.61
CA PRO A 131 11.08 -1.49 19.97
C PRO A 131 12.58 -1.80 20.10
N GLU A 132 13.14 -2.48 19.11
CA GLU A 132 14.54 -2.93 19.04
C GLU A 132 15.51 -1.80 18.64
N SER A 133 15.01 -0.64 18.18
CA SER A 133 15.83 0.52 17.83
C SER A 133 16.24 1.34 19.07
N LYS A 134 16.83 0.68 20.07
CA LYS A 134 17.66 1.43 21.03
C LYS A 134 18.96 1.84 20.32
N PRO A 135 19.38 3.11 20.42
CA PRO A 135 20.66 3.54 19.89
C PRO A 135 21.77 2.92 20.75
N THR A 136 22.28 1.77 20.33
CA THR A 136 23.58 1.31 20.82
C THR A 136 24.60 2.33 20.33
N ILE A 137 25.39 2.90 21.25
CA ILE A 137 26.43 3.91 20.96
C ILE A 137 27.18 3.51 19.70
N ALA A 138 27.05 4.34 18.66
CA ALA A 138 27.42 3.99 17.29
C ALA A 138 28.95 3.92 17.16
N GLY A 139 29.45 2.74 16.78
CA GLY A 139 30.74 2.59 16.11
C GLY A 139 30.54 2.44 14.59
N ASP A 140 31.63 2.52 13.84
CA ASP A 140 31.69 2.40 12.36
C ASP A 140 30.88 1.21 11.78
N GLU A 141 30.80 0.09 12.51
CA GLU A 141 30.09 -1.11 12.07
C GLU A 141 28.56 -0.95 12.10
N ALA A 142 28.02 -0.21 13.07
CA ALA A 142 26.59 0.05 13.16
C ALA A 142 26.13 0.93 11.99
N GLU A 143 26.91 1.95 11.66
CA GLU A 143 26.64 2.87 10.55
C GLU A 143 26.73 2.16 9.18
N ARG A 144 27.74 1.30 9.00
CA ARG A 144 27.87 0.46 7.79
C ARG A 144 26.70 -0.51 7.64
N SER A 145 26.26 -1.16 8.73
CA SER A 145 25.08 -2.04 8.70
C SER A 145 23.80 -1.28 8.33
N SER A 146 23.68 -0.03 8.79
CA SER A 146 22.52 0.83 8.52
C SER A 146 22.44 1.23 7.04
N THR A 147 23.60 1.48 6.43
CA THR A 147 23.75 1.84 5.01
C THR A 147 23.49 0.64 4.11
N LEU A 148 24.05 -0.54 4.43
CA LEU A 148 23.76 -1.78 3.70
C LEU A 148 22.27 -2.14 3.75
N GLY A 149 21.63 -1.94 4.91
CA GLY A 149 20.19 -2.12 5.06
C GLY A 149 19.37 -1.17 4.18
N ALA A 150 19.82 0.08 4.02
CA ALA A 150 19.17 1.06 3.15
C ALA A 150 19.25 0.67 1.66
N TRP A 151 20.45 0.31 1.19
CA TRP A 151 20.64 -0.16 -0.19
C TRP A 151 19.86 -1.45 -0.47
N ARG A 152 19.78 -2.36 0.50
CA ARG A 152 18.95 -3.56 0.39
C ARG A 152 17.48 -3.21 0.23
N ALA A 153 16.94 -2.30 1.02
CA ALA A 153 15.53 -1.90 0.91
C ALA A 153 15.23 -1.25 -0.44
N ARG A 154 16.13 -0.38 -0.93
CA ARG A 154 16.05 0.20 -2.28
C ARG A 154 16.09 -0.87 -3.37
N GLY A 155 17.06 -1.79 -3.34
CA GLY A 155 17.13 -2.88 -4.32
C GLY A 155 15.91 -3.80 -4.29
N THR A 156 15.37 -4.05 -3.09
CA THR A 156 14.23 -4.95 -2.92
C THR A 156 12.90 -4.32 -3.38
N VAL A 157 12.73 -3.01 -3.23
CA VAL A 157 11.55 -2.33 -3.80
C VAL A 157 11.65 -2.28 -5.33
N LEU A 158 12.85 -2.16 -5.89
CA LEU A 158 13.06 -2.19 -7.34
C LEU A 158 12.70 -3.54 -7.97
N ALA A 159 12.70 -4.65 -7.21
CA ALA A 159 12.18 -5.93 -7.70
C ALA A 159 10.69 -5.84 -8.13
N LEU A 160 9.94 -4.86 -7.61
CA LEU A 160 8.56 -4.60 -8.06
C LEU A 160 8.49 -4.12 -9.51
N PHE A 161 9.59 -3.70 -10.16
CA PHE A 161 9.62 -3.42 -11.61
C PHE A 161 9.28 -4.68 -12.44
N VAL A 162 9.43 -5.88 -11.88
CA VAL A 162 9.01 -7.14 -12.52
C VAL A 162 7.51 -7.39 -12.32
N VAL A 163 6.96 -6.97 -11.19
CA VAL A 163 5.57 -7.25 -10.79
C VAL A 163 4.60 -6.18 -11.30
N VAL A 164 5.03 -4.93 -11.40
CA VAL A 164 4.19 -3.81 -11.84
C VAL A 164 3.68 -3.97 -13.27
N PRO A 165 4.47 -4.40 -14.28
CA PRO A 165 3.97 -4.55 -15.65
C PRO A 165 2.74 -5.46 -15.79
N PRO A 166 2.73 -6.72 -15.30
CA PRO A 166 1.52 -7.54 -15.39
C PRO A 166 0.36 -6.96 -14.58
N LEU A 167 0.61 -6.33 -13.43
CA LEU A 167 -0.45 -5.67 -12.66
C LEU A 167 -1.04 -4.46 -13.39
N ALA A 168 -0.21 -3.61 -14.01
CA ALA A 168 -0.64 -2.45 -14.79
C ALA A 168 -1.50 -2.88 -15.98
N TRP A 169 -1.09 -3.96 -16.66
CA TRP A 169 -1.87 -4.53 -17.77
C TRP A 169 -3.24 -5.07 -17.31
N ILE A 170 -3.29 -5.82 -16.20
CA ILE A 170 -4.56 -6.30 -15.61
C ILE A 170 -5.43 -5.10 -15.22
N TYR A 171 -4.85 -4.06 -14.61
CA TYR A 171 -5.59 -2.90 -14.10
C TYR A 171 -6.21 -2.09 -15.23
N SER A 172 -5.43 -1.86 -16.30
CA SER A 172 -5.90 -1.21 -17.52
C SER A 172 -7.02 -2.02 -18.20
N THR A 173 -6.87 -3.34 -18.27
CA THR A 173 -7.87 -4.25 -18.86
C THR A 173 -9.18 -4.21 -18.10
N ILE A 174 -9.13 -4.28 -16.76
CA ILE A 174 -10.34 -4.16 -15.94
C ILE A 174 -10.92 -2.74 -16.04
N GLY A 175 -10.07 -1.71 -16.02
CA GLY A 175 -10.47 -0.32 -16.19
C GLY A 175 -11.32 -0.10 -17.44
N LYS A 176 -10.92 -0.67 -18.58
CA LYS A 176 -11.73 -0.61 -19.82
C LYS A 176 -13.14 -1.17 -19.63
N GLN A 177 -13.28 -2.27 -18.90
CA GLN A 177 -14.59 -2.86 -18.63
C GLN A 177 -15.43 -1.95 -17.73
N LEU A 178 -14.80 -1.21 -16.83
CA LEU A 178 -15.47 -0.26 -15.95
C LEU A 178 -15.94 1.01 -16.67
N VAL A 179 -15.32 1.38 -17.82
CA VAL A 179 -15.73 2.54 -18.63
C VAL A 179 -17.21 2.44 -19.01
N GLY A 180 -17.66 1.28 -19.49
CA GLY A 180 -19.05 1.04 -19.88
C GLY A 180 -20.06 1.15 -18.72
N LEU A 181 -19.60 1.10 -17.47
CA LEU A 181 -20.43 1.27 -16.27
C LEU A 181 -20.51 2.72 -15.80
N THR A 182 -19.85 3.66 -16.48
CA THR A 182 -19.91 5.09 -16.17
C THR A 182 -21.02 5.80 -16.96
N PRO A 183 -21.60 6.90 -16.43
CA PRO A 183 -22.58 7.72 -17.16
C PRO A 183 -22.09 8.18 -18.53
N GLU A 184 -20.84 8.64 -18.59
CA GLU A 184 -20.16 9.07 -19.81
C GLU A 184 -19.85 7.90 -20.78
N GLY A 185 -19.80 6.67 -20.30
CA GLY A 185 -19.56 5.45 -21.09
C GLY A 185 -20.81 4.62 -21.40
N GLY A 186 -22.00 5.10 -21.03
CA GLY A 186 -23.30 4.48 -21.34
C GLY A 186 -24.01 3.78 -20.17
N GLY A 187 -23.36 3.64 -19.01
CA GLY A 187 -23.96 3.06 -17.80
C GLY A 187 -24.78 4.09 -17.04
N SER A 188 -26.05 3.81 -16.77
CA SER A 188 -26.98 4.79 -16.18
C SER A 188 -27.75 4.27 -14.96
N GLY A 189 -27.61 2.99 -14.63
CA GLY A 189 -28.30 2.36 -13.53
C GLY A 189 -27.57 2.44 -12.19
N PHE A 190 -28.32 2.36 -11.08
CA PHE A 190 -27.75 2.13 -9.75
C PHE A 190 -26.94 0.83 -9.69
N GLY A 191 -27.35 -0.20 -10.45
CA GLY A 191 -26.60 -1.45 -10.59
C GLY A 191 -25.20 -1.24 -11.19
N ASP A 192 -25.09 -0.44 -12.24
CA ASP A 192 -23.81 -0.11 -12.89
C ASP A 192 -22.88 0.64 -11.92
N LEU A 193 -23.43 1.58 -11.16
CA LEU A 193 -22.72 2.31 -10.13
C LEU A 193 -22.13 1.36 -9.07
N VAL A 194 -22.97 0.50 -8.48
CA VAL A 194 -22.55 -0.46 -7.46
C VAL A 194 -21.50 -1.43 -8.01
N LEU A 195 -21.74 -1.97 -9.20
CA LEU A 195 -20.81 -2.90 -9.84
C LEU A 195 -19.46 -2.25 -10.12
N ARG A 196 -19.46 -1.00 -10.61
CA ARG A 196 -18.23 -0.22 -10.87
C ARG A 196 -17.38 -0.07 -9.61
N TYR A 197 -17.99 0.39 -8.52
CA TYR A 197 -17.27 0.57 -7.25
C TYR A 197 -16.83 -0.76 -6.63
N TYR A 198 -17.68 -1.80 -6.73
CA TYR A 198 -17.35 -3.13 -6.22
C TYR A 198 -16.15 -3.75 -6.96
N LEU A 199 -16.17 -3.74 -8.30
CA LEU A 199 -15.08 -4.25 -9.12
C LEU A 199 -13.81 -3.40 -8.99
N GLY A 200 -13.95 -2.07 -8.92
CA GLY A 200 -12.84 -1.16 -8.66
C GLY A 200 -12.18 -1.47 -7.31
N PHE A 201 -12.98 -1.59 -6.25
CA PHE A 201 -12.50 -1.99 -4.92
C PHE A 201 -11.79 -3.35 -4.95
N LEU A 202 -12.43 -4.39 -5.52
CA LEU A 202 -11.86 -5.74 -5.54
C LEU A 202 -10.53 -5.78 -6.30
N THR A 203 -10.47 -5.09 -7.44
CA THR A 203 -9.26 -5.01 -8.25
C THR A 203 -8.12 -4.30 -7.50
N THR A 204 -8.38 -3.10 -6.97
CA THR A 204 -7.40 -2.36 -6.17
C THR A 204 -6.96 -3.16 -4.95
N TRP A 205 -7.89 -3.81 -4.25
CA TRP A 205 -7.62 -4.62 -3.07
C TRP A 205 -6.67 -5.78 -3.38
N LEU A 206 -6.97 -6.59 -4.39
CA LEU A 206 -6.15 -7.75 -4.71
C LEU A 206 -4.76 -7.36 -5.23
N MET A 207 -4.66 -6.29 -6.03
CA MET A 207 -3.37 -5.78 -6.48
C MET A 207 -2.51 -5.26 -5.34
N LEU A 208 -3.09 -4.43 -4.48
CA LEU A 208 -2.40 -3.95 -3.29
C LEU A 208 -2.01 -5.11 -2.38
N ALA A 209 -2.81 -6.17 -2.25
CA ALA A 209 -2.45 -7.33 -1.44
C ALA A 209 -1.18 -8.03 -1.95
N VAL A 210 -1.02 -8.16 -3.28
CA VAL A 210 0.20 -8.71 -3.89
C VAL A 210 1.41 -7.83 -3.58
N LEU A 211 1.30 -6.52 -3.83
CA LEU A 211 2.38 -5.56 -3.59
C LEU A 211 2.75 -5.47 -2.10
N LEU A 212 1.75 -5.41 -1.22
CA LEU A 212 1.95 -5.33 0.22
C LEU A 212 2.52 -6.62 0.80
N THR A 213 2.17 -7.79 0.26
CA THR A 213 2.79 -9.05 0.68
C THR A 213 4.29 -9.00 0.44
N TRP A 214 4.72 -8.53 -0.74
CA TRP A 214 6.13 -8.34 -1.05
C TRP A 214 6.79 -7.33 -0.10
N VAL A 215 6.17 -6.15 0.06
CA VAL A 215 6.69 -5.07 0.91
C VAL A 215 6.84 -5.52 2.36
N PHE A 216 5.81 -6.16 2.93
CA PHE A 216 5.83 -6.61 4.33
C PHE A 216 6.88 -7.70 4.55
N ARG A 217 7.10 -8.56 3.55
CA ARG A 217 7.98 -9.72 3.67
C ARG A 217 9.45 -9.40 3.42
N PHE A 218 9.75 -8.53 2.46
CA PHE A 218 11.09 -8.35 1.93
C PHE A 218 11.65 -6.93 2.09
N VAL A 219 10.79 -5.90 2.04
CA VAL A 219 11.23 -4.50 2.14
C VAL A 219 11.27 -4.05 3.60
N MET A 220 10.19 -4.31 4.35
CA MET A 220 10.11 -3.94 5.76
C MET A 220 10.86 -4.93 6.66
N PRO A 221 11.48 -4.45 7.76
CA PRO A 221 12.25 -5.29 8.68
C PRO A 221 11.37 -6.34 9.39
N GLY A 222 12.01 -7.41 9.85
CA GLY A 222 11.39 -8.47 10.66
C GLY A 222 10.90 -9.70 9.88
N ALA A 223 10.78 -9.62 8.55
CA ALA A 223 10.55 -10.78 7.66
C ALA A 223 9.47 -11.77 8.16
N PRO A 224 8.21 -11.32 8.35
CA PRO A 224 7.14 -12.15 8.90
C PRO A 224 6.92 -13.44 8.09
N ARG A 225 6.39 -14.48 8.73
CA ARG A 225 6.08 -15.74 8.06
C ARG A 225 5.11 -15.49 6.89
N TRP A 226 5.27 -16.21 5.77
CA TRP A 226 4.48 -15.98 4.54
C TRP A 226 2.97 -15.88 4.77
N ARG A 227 2.41 -16.80 5.55
CA ARG A 227 0.95 -16.78 5.87
C ARG A 227 0.55 -15.52 6.61
N VAL A 228 1.37 -15.05 7.56
CA VAL A 228 1.11 -13.84 8.33
C VAL A 228 1.28 -12.61 7.44
N ALA A 229 2.29 -12.59 6.57
CA ALA A 229 2.48 -11.53 5.59
C ALA A 229 1.29 -11.41 4.62
N VAL A 230 0.81 -12.53 4.07
CA VAL A 230 -0.34 -12.55 3.14
C VAL A 230 -1.62 -12.09 3.84
N VAL A 231 -1.92 -12.61 5.03
CA VAL A 231 -3.13 -12.21 5.79
C VAL A 231 -3.05 -10.73 6.18
N GLY A 232 -1.90 -10.29 6.71
CA GLY A 232 -1.66 -8.90 7.06
C GLY A 232 -1.77 -7.95 5.86
N ALA A 233 -1.22 -8.36 4.72
CA ALA A 233 -1.31 -7.63 3.46
C ALA A 233 -2.74 -7.57 2.93
N LEU A 234 -3.51 -8.67 2.95
CA LEU A 234 -4.92 -8.68 2.54
C LEU A 234 -5.77 -7.73 3.40
N VAL A 235 -5.62 -7.78 4.72
CA VAL A 235 -6.35 -6.88 5.63
C VAL A 235 -5.96 -5.43 5.39
N THR A 236 -4.66 -5.13 5.34
CA THR A 236 -4.18 -3.76 5.12
C THR A 236 -4.62 -3.24 3.75
N ALA A 237 -4.46 -4.05 2.70
CA ALA A 237 -4.85 -3.70 1.34
C ALA A 237 -6.35 -3.42 1.21
N SER A 238 -7.22 -4.12 1.97
CA SER A 238 -8.66 -3.84 1.96
C SER A 238 -8.97 -2.43 2.48
N MET A 239 -8.27 -2.02 3.54
CA MET A 239 -8.40 -0.68 4.12
C MET A 239 -7.86 0.39 3.17
N LEU A 240 -6.69 0.14 2.56
CA LEU A 240 -6.11 1.05 1.58
C LEU A 240 -6.97 1.16 0.31
N ALA A 241 -7.54 0.06 -0.17
CA ALA A 241 -8.45 0.07 -1.32
C ALA A 241 -9.70 0.88 -1.01
N GLY A 242 -10.33 0.67 0.16
CA GLY A 242 -11.47 1.48 0.61
C GLY A 242 -11.12 2.96 0.74
N PHE A 243 -9.93 3.26 1.27
CA PHE A 243 -9.41 4.63 1.36
C PHE A 243 -9.21 5.27 -0.03
N LEU A 244 -8.67 4.55 -1.00
CA LEU A 244 -8.53 5.04 -2.39
C LEU A 244 -9.89 5.24 -3.08
N GLN A 245 -10.90 4.40 -2.78
CA GLN A 245 -12.27 4.67 -3.23
C GLN A 245 -12.84 5.95 -2.58
N GLY A 246 -12.55 6.17 -1.29
CA GLY A 246 -12.86 7.41 -0.60
C GLY A 246 -12.18 8.63 -1.22
N PHE A 247 -10.94 8.49 -1.69
CA PHE A 247 -10.24 9.56 -2.41
C PHE A 247 -10.92 9.88 -3.74
N ALA A 248 -11.36 8.86 -4.49
CA ALA A 248 -12.17 9.08 -5.68
C ALA A 248 -13.48 9.82 -5.35
N LEU A 249 -14.17 9.47 -4.26
CA LEU A 249 -15.35 10.22 -3.82
C LEU A 249 -14.99 11.67 -3.47
N PHE A 250 -13.87 11.91 -2.78
CA PHE A 250 -13.39 13.25 -2.47
C PHE A 250 -13.17 14.08 -3.75
N LEU A 251 -12.56 13.51 -4.79
CA LEU A 251 -12.36 14.17 -6.08
C LEU A 251 -13.67 14.53 -6.81
N SER A 252 -14.79 13.89 -6.46
CA SER A 252 -16.12 14.18 -7.01
C SER A 252 -16.87 15.30 -6.28
N ILE A 253 -16.36 15.75 -5.13
CA ILE A 253 -16.97 16.85 -4.39
C ILE A 253 -16.45 18.15 -5.02
N PRO A 254 -17.32 19.07 -5.46
CA PRO A 254 -16.90 20.32 -6.10
C PRO A 254 -16.41 21.34 -5.06
N ILE A 255 -15.25 21.06 -4.45
CA ILE A 255 -14.58 21.96 -3.49
C ILE A 255 -13.42 22.67 -4.20
N ASP A 256 -13.37 23.99 -4.09
CA ASP A 256 -12.20 24.76 -4.49
C ASP A 256 -11.06 24.57 -3.49
N VAL A 257 -10.16 23.64 -3.80
CA VAL A 257 -8.96 23.35 -3.00
C VAL A 257 -7.98 24.53 -2.96
N GLY A 258 -8.09 25.51 -3.86
CA GLY A 258 -7.26 26.71 -3.88
C GLY A 258 -7.71 27.79 -2.89
N LEU A 259 -8.97 27.74 -2.40
CA LEU A 259 -9.55 28.75 -1.52
C LEU A 259 -8.70 29.02 -0.26
N PRO A 260 -8.20 28.01 0.48
CA PRO A 260 -7.35 28.25 1.66
C PRO A 260 -5.98 28.85 1.34
N PHE A 261 -5.58 28.83 0.06
CA PHE A 261 -4.27 29.25 -0.42
C PHE A 261 -4.38 30.47 -1.35
N ALA A 262 -5.33 31.36 -1.09
CA ALA A 262 -5.56 32.59 -1.85
C ALA A 262 -5.76 32.36 -3.37
N GLY A 263 -6.39 31.25 -3.75
CA GLY A 263 -6.67 30.88 -5.14
C GLY A 263 -5.58 30.04 -5.81
N LEU A 264 -4.52 29.65 -5.10
CA LEU A 264 -3.48 28.76 -5.63
C LEU A 264 -3.96 27.31 -5.69
N THR A 265 -4.73 26.96 -6.73
CA THR A 265 -5.35 25.64 -6.93
C THR A 265 -4.34 24.50 -6.98
N VAL A 266 -3.18 24.70 -7.62
CA VAL A 266 -2.10 23.69 -7.68
C VAL A 266 -1.57 23.38 -6.28
N VAL A 267 -1.34 24.41 -5.46
CA VAL A 267 -0.87 24.25 -4.07
C VAL A 267 -1.93 23.49 -3.26
N GLY A 268 -3.20 23.90 -3.40
CA GLY A 268 -4.33 23.21 -2.80
C GLY A 268 -4.40 21.73 -3.15
N GLY A 269 -4.26 21.39 -4.43
CA GLY A 269 -4.23 20.02 -4.91
C GLY A 269 -3.07 19.20 -4.36
N VAL A 270 -1.85 19.77 -4.36
CA VAL A 270 -0.67 19.11 -3.79
C VAL A 270 -0.82 18.87 -2.30
N VAL A 271 -1.34 19.84 -1.55
CA VAL A 271 -1.59 19.70 -0.10
C VAL A 271 -2.69 18.65 0.16
N ALA A 272 -3.77 18.66 -0.62
CA ALA A 272 -4.84 17.67 -0.51
C ALA A 272 -4.29 16.25 -0.77
N VAL A 273 -3.57 16.04 -1.88
CA VAL A 273 -2.94 14.74 -2.19
C VAL A 273 -1.94 14.34 -1.09
N GLY A 274 -1.14 15.29 -0.59
CA GLY A 274 -0.19 15.05 0.50
C GLY A 274 -0.88 14.60 1.78
N LEU A 275 -2.01 15.21 2.15
CA LEU A 275 -2.82 14.82 3.31
C LEU A 275 -3.39 13.40 3.13
N TRP A 276 -3.94 13.10 1.96
CA TRP A 276 -4.47 11.76 1.66
C TRP A 276 -3.35 10.70 1.70
N LEU A 277 -2.20 10.96 1.09
CA LEU A 277 -1.04 10.08 1.18
C LEU A 277 -0.56 9.90 2.62
N TRP A 278 -0.56 10.95 3.43
CA TRP A 278 -0.19 10.86 4.84
C TRP A 278 -1.10 9.91 5.64
N ILE A 279 -2.42 10.05 5.49
CA ILE A 279 -3.38 9.14 6.14
C ILE A 279 -3.22 7.70 5.61
N LEU A 280 -3.06 7.54 4.28
CA LEU A 280 -2.79 6.24 3.65
C LEU A 280 -1.57 5.56 4.28
N HIS A 281 -0.48 6.30 4.48
CA HIS A 281 0.73 5.80 5.11
C HIS A 281 0.54 5.49 6.60
N MET A 282 -0.27 6.23 7.35
CA MET A 282 -0.63 5.85 8.72
C MET A 282 -1.31 4.47 8.75
N VAL A 283 -2.27 4.23 7.85
CA VAL A 283 -2.96 2.93 7.75
C VAL A 283 -2.00 1.82 7.35
N LEU A 284 -1.12 2.07 6.37
CA LEU A 284 -0.10 1.11 5.94
C LEU A 284 0.82 0.69 7.09
N ILE A 285 1.34 1.67 7.82
CA ILE A 285 2.27 1.47 8.92
C ILE A 285 1.57 0.77 10.09
N ALA A 286 0.34 1.15 10.41
CA ALA A 286 -0.48 0.46 11.42
C ALA A 286 -0.73 -1.00 11.03
N GLY A 287 -1.05 -1.26 9.75
CA GLY A 287 -1.24 -2.60 9.21
C GLY A 287 0.01 -3.47 9.32
N TRP A 288 1.19 -2.91 9.00
CA TRP A 288 2.46 -3.61 9.20
C TRP A 288 2.77 -3.87 10.68
N SER A 289 2.56 -2.88 11.55
CA SER A 289 2.76 -3.03 13.01
C SER A 289 1.89 -4.15 13.58
N LEU A 290 0.62 -4.19 13.19
CA LEU A 290 -0.31 -5.27 13.57
C LEU A 290 0.18 -6.63 13.04
N THR A 291 0.61 -6.69 11.78
CA THR A 291 1.15 -7.92 11.17
C THR A 291 2.35 -8.46 11.95
N ARG A 292 3.26 -7.58 12.39
CA ARG A 292 4.42 -7.95 13.22
C ARG A 292 4.02 -8.42 14.62
N SER A 293 3.01 -7.81 15.24
CA SER A 293 2.49 -8.25 16.55
C SER A 293 1.86 -9.64 16.45
N ILE A 294 1.12 -9.91 15.37
CA ILE A 294 0.56 -11.25 15.09
C ILE A 294 1.69 -12.27 14.90
N ASP A 295 2.70 -11.95 14.09
CA ASP A 295 3.83 -12.84 13.82
C ASP A 295 4.59 -13.22 15.11
N ALA A 296 4.87 -12.24 15.98
CA ALA A 296 5.50 -12.47 17.27
C ALA A 296 4.66 -13.35 18.22
N THR A 297 3.33 -13.17 18.20
CA THR A 297 2.39 -13.99 18.99
C THR A 297 2.34 -15.43 18.47
N VAL A 298 2.41 -15.62 17.16
CA VAL A 298 2.46 -16.96 16.54
C VAL A 298 3.80 -17.63 16.84
N ASP A 299 4.90 -16.89 16.87
CA ASP A 299 6.23 -17.41 17.19
C ASP A 299 6.34 -17.90 18.64
N SER A 300 5.85 -17.12 19.61
CA SER A 300 5.90 -17.51 21.03
C SER A 300 5.14 -18.82 21.30
N ARG A 301 4.04 -19.08 20.58
CA ARG A 301 3.25 -20.31 20.70
C ARG A 301 3.94 -21.54 20.11
N VAL A 302 4.62 -21.38 18.98
CA VAL A 302 5.37 -22.49 18.35
C VAL A 302 6.64 -22.79 19.15
N GLY A 303 7.25 -21.77 19.75
CA GLY A 303 8.44 -21.88 20.60
C GLY A 303 8.20 -22.40 22.02
N THR A 304 6.98 -22.80 22.40
CA THR A 304 6.72 -23.45 23.68
C THR A 304 6.75 -24.98 23.51
N PRO A 305 7.90 -25.68 23.62
CA PRO A 305 7.87 -27.12 23.75
C PRO A 305 7.17 -27.44 25.07
N THR A 306 6.09 -28.22 25.01
CA THR A 306 5.55 -28.89 26.18
C THR A 306 6.70 -29.64 26.84
N ARG A 307 7.20 -29.11 27.95
CA ARG A 307 8.12 -29.79 28.87
C ARG A 307 7.35 -30.99 29.42
N LYS A 308 7.31 -32.08 28.66
CA LYS A 308 6.87 -33.39 29.16
C LYS A 308 7.76 -33.72 30.35
N GLY A 309 7.11 -33.94 31.48
CA GLY A 309 7.72 -34.09 32.78
C GLY A 309 8.84 -35.12 32.79
N ARG A 310 9.95 -34.74 33.41
CA ARG A 310 10.76 -35.69 34.16
C ARG A 310 10.04 -35.91 35.49
N SER A 311 9.51 -37.10 35.67
CA SER A 311 9.38 -37.80 36.95
C SER A 311 9.62 -39.25 36.67
#